data_AF-A0A831PPH3-F1
#
_entry.id   AF-A0A831PPH3-F1
#
_cell.length_a   1.000
_cell.length_b   1.000
_cell.length_c   1.000
_cell.angle_alpha   90.00
_cell.angle_beta   90.00
_cell.angle_gamma   90.00
#
_symmetry.space_group_name_H-M   'P 1'
#
loop_
_entity.id
_entity.type
_entity.pdbx_description
1 polymer ?
#
loop_
_entity_poly.entity_id
_entity_poly.type
_entity_poly.pdbx_seq_one_letter_code
_entity_poly.pdbx_strand_id
1 'polypeptide(L)'
;MPIEFLQGARAIPTKTGQHLLRAMVELTHRNTRRYGGYIVHVAIVMMFIGFTGAAFNKERTIEVGMGDKFSIGRYELKVASIEQGENSNYSWGHAVVEVYQGGKRIDTLTPEQRLYSAGQGQQSSVVDIRRRLHEDLYLNFAGMQDGKAIIQAYVFPLVGWIWLGFAALILARSSAWCHPRSVTNSPRPR
;
A
#
# COMPACT_ATOMS: atom_id res chain seq x y z
N MET A 1 38.14 15.21 -29.36
CA MET A 1 36.71 15.48 -29.08
C MET A 1 36.30 14.98 -27.68
N PRO A 2 36.66 15.67 -26.57
CA PRO A 2 35.89 15.52 -25.31
C PRO A 2 35.53 16.85 -24.61
N ILE A 3 35.83 18.00 -25.22
CA ILE A 3 35.70 19.32 -24.57
C ILE A 3 34.29 19.92 -24.65
N GLU A 4 33.47 19.53 -25.64
CA GLU A 4 32.11 20.07 -25.81
C GLU A 4 31.11 19.50 -24.79
N PHE A 5 31.34 18.27 -24.31
CA PHE A 5 30.46 17.62 -23.32
C PHE A 5 30.54 18.27 -21.93
N LEU A 6 31.68 18.89 -21.61
CA LEU A 6 31.91 19.59 -20.33
C LEU A 6 31.31 20.99 -20.29
N GLN A 7 31.07 21.63 -21.45
CA GLN A 7 30.48 22.98 -21.48
C GLN A 7 28.96 22.95 -21.26
N GLY A 8 28.26 21.90 -21.68
CA GLY A 8 26.81 21.74 -21.43
C GLY A 8 26.45 21.56 -19.95
N ALA A 9 27.36 20.98 -19.15
CA ALA A 9 27.14 20.72 -17.73
C ALA A 9 27.30 21.97 -16.84
N ARG A 10 27.92 23.05 -17.34
CA ARG A 10 28.15 24.29 -16.59
C ARG A 10 27.04 25.35 -16.73
N ALA A 11 26.04 25.12 -17.56
CA ALA A 11 25.00 26.10 -17.87
C ALA A 11 23.64 25.82 -17.20
N ILE A 12 23.56 24.91 -16.21
CA ILE A 12 22.34 24.69 -15.44
C ILE A 12 22.45 25.47 -14.14
N PRO A 13 21.75 26.60 -13.98
CA PRO A 13 21.71 27.31 -12.72
C PRO A 13 21.04 26.40 -11.70
N THR A 14 21.76 26.11 -10.62
CA THR A 14 21.22 25.60 -9.37
C THR A 14 20.20 26.62 -8.83
N LYS A 15 18.95 26.53 -9.26
CA LYS A 15 17.84 27.26 -8.64
C LYS A 15 16.71 26.30 -8.29
N THR A 16 16.70 26.02 -6.99
CA THR A 16 15.50 25.82 -6.17
C THR A 16 14.78 24.50 -6.40
N GLY A 17 14.87 23.61 -5.41
CA GLY A 17 14.31 22.26 -5.36
C GLY A 17 12.79 22.11 -5.54
N GLN A 18 12.08 23.17 -5.92
CA GLN A 18 10.68 23.16 -6.35
C GLN A 18 10.54 23.11 -7.89
N HIS A 19 11.61 23.42 -8.65
CA HIS A 19 11.62 23.41 -10.12
C HIS A 19 12.06 22.08 -10.73
N LEU A 20 12.64 21.15 -9.95
CA LEU A 20 13.08 19.84 -10.46
C LEU A 20 11.90 18.96 -10.89
N LEU A 21 10.84 18.89 -10.07
CA LEU A 21 9.64 18.13 -10.41
C LEU A 21 8.93 18.72 -11.64
N ARG A 22 8.81 20.06 -11.72
CA ARG A 22 8.25 20.74 -12.90
C ARG A 22 9.13 20.56 -14.15
N ALA A 23 10.45 20.66 -14.03
CA ALA A 23 11.36 20.47 -15.15
C ALA A 23 11.39 19.01 -15.63
N MET A 24 11.30 18.05 -14.71
CA MET A 24 11.14 16.63 -15.04
C MET A 24 9.81 16.37 -15.75
N VAL A 25 8.71 16.97 -15.29
CA VAL A 25 7.41 16.89 -15.96
C VAL A 25 7.47 17.55 -17.35
N GLU A 26 8.06 18.74 -17.47
CA GLU A 26 8.22 19.48 -18.73
C GLU A 26 9.08 18.73 -19.76
N LEU A 27 10.19 18.12 -19.33
CA LEU A 27 11.05 17.27 -20.16
C LEU A 27 10.33 15.99 -20.61
N THR A 28 9.51 15.41 -19.73
CA THR A 28 8.65 14.27 -20.07
C THR A 28 7.55 14.68 -21.06
N HIS A 29 7.05 15.92 -20.95
CA HIS A 29 6.02 16.49 -21.82
C HIS A 29 6.52 16.87 -23.22
N ARG A 30 7.81 17.16 -23.39
CA ARG A 30 8.39 17.52 -24.70
C ARG A 30 8.72 16.33 -25.59
N ASN A 31 8.85 15.12 -25.03
CA ASN A 31 9.15 13.89 -25.78
C ASN A 31 8.31 12.70 -25.28
N THR A 32 6.99 12.90 -25.27
CA THR A 32 5.98 11.99 -24.71
C THR A 32 6.03 10.57 -25.27
N ARG A 33 6.43 10.40 -26.55
CA ARG A 33 6.47 9.08 -27.19
C ARG A 33 7.53 8.16 -26.60
N ARG A 34 8.71 8.69 -26.24
CA ARG A 34 9.82 7.88 -25.71
C ARG A 34 9.67 7.71 -24.19
N TYR A 35 9.35 8.78 -23.46
CA TYR A 35 9.27 8.74 -22.01
C TYR A 35 7.97 8.11 -21.49
N GLY A 36 6.84 8.27 -22.18
CA GLY A 36 5.59 7.61 -21.80
C GLY A 36 5.69 6.08 -21.84
N GLY A 37 6.38 5.53 -22.85
CA GLY A 37 6.64 4.09 -22.95
C GLY A 37 7.52 3.56 -21.81
N TYR A 38 8.54 4.31 -21.39
CA TYR A 38 9.38 3.92 -20.25
C TYR A 38 8.61 3.96 -18.92
N ILE A 39 7.74 4.96 -18.71
CA ILE A 39 6.91 5.04 -17.50
C ILE A 39 5.98 3.82 -17.41
N VAL A 40 5.39 3.40 -18.53
CA VAL A 40 4.54 2.18 -18.58
C VAL A 40 5.37 0.93 -18.25
N HIS A 41 6.57 0.77 -18.81
CA HIS A 41 7.41 -0.40 -18.50
C HIS A 41 7.82 -0.42 -17.03
N VAL A 42 8.26 0.71 -16.48
CA VAL A 42 8.61 0.83 -15.06
C VAL A 42 7.40 0.52 -14.17
N ALA A 43 6.22 1.03 -14.53
CA ALA A 43 4.98 0.75 -13.79
C ALA A 43 4.64 -0.75 -13.79
N ILE A 44 4.75 -1.42 -14.93
CA ILE A 44 4.52 -2.87 -15.05
C ILE A 44 5.55 -3.64 -14.20
N VAL A 45 6.83 -3.27 -14.25
CA VAL A 45 7.88 -3.90 -13.43
C VAL A 45 7.59 -3.71 -11.93
N MET A 46 7.15 -2.52 -11.50
CA MET A 46 6.74 -2.27 -10.11
C MET A 46 5.55 -3.14 -9.68
N MET A 47 4.56 -3.33 -10.56
CA MET A 47 3.43 -4.23 -10.28
C MET A 47 3.89 -5.68 -10.15
N PHE A 48 4.80 -6.15 -11.01
CA PHE A 48 5.38 -7.48 -10.89
C PHE A 48 6.11 -7.66 -9.56
N ILE A 49 6.89 -6.68 -9.11
CA ILE A 49 7.52 -6.70 -7.78
C ILE A 49 6.46 -6.82 -6.68
N GLY A 50 5.37 -6.05 -6.76
CA GLY A 50 4.24 -6.17 -5.83
C GLY A 50 3.62 -7.56 -5.80
N PHE A 51 3.39 -8.18 -6.97
CA PHE A 51 2.87 -9.55 -7.06
C PHE A 51 3.84 -10.60 -6.53
N THR A 52 5.15 -10.45 -6.74
CA THR A 52 6.13 -11.36 -6.11
C THR A 52 6.11 -11.26 -4.59
N GLY A 53 5.73 -10.11 -4.03
CA GLY A 53 5.46 -9.95 -2.61
C GLY A 53 4.36 -10.86 -2.09
N ALA A 54 3.34 -11.17 -2.90
CA ALA A 54 2.26 -12.06 -2.50
C ALA A 54 2.74 -13.47 -2.12
N ALA A 55 3.87 -13.93 -2.68
CA ALA A 55 4.47 -15.22 -2.30
C ALA A 55 5.01 -15.23 -0.85
N PHE A 56 5.25 -14.05 -0.26
CA PHE A 56 5.71 -13.87 1.12
C PHE A 56 4.58 -13.47 2.07
N ASN A 57 3.32 -13.57 1.63
CA ASN A 57 2.16 -13.36 2.48
C ASN A 57 2.21 -14.32 3.68
N LYS A 58 2.00 -13.78 4.87
CA LYS A 58 1.93 -14.57 6.10
C LYS A 58 0.53 -14.44 6.66
N GLU A 59 -0.09 -15.58 6.90
CA GLU A 59 -1.37 -15.69 7.59
C GLU A 59 -1.16 -16.53 8.85
N ARG A 60 -1.75 -16.10 9.96
CA ARG A 60 -1.74 -16.87 11.19
C ARG A 60 -3.04 -16.68 11.94
N THR A 61 -3.77 -17.78 12.10
CA THR A 61 -4.98 -17.88 12.89
C THR A 61 -4.66 -18.59 14.19
N ILE A 62 -4.96 -17.95 15.32
CA ILE A 62 -4.66 -18.50 16.65
C ILE A 62 -5.75 -18.14 17.65
N GLU A 63 -5.92 -19.02 18.63
CA GLU A 63 -6.70 -18.77 19.84
C GLU A 63 -5.78 -18.23 20.93
N VAL A 64 -6.09 -17.03 21.42
CA VAL A 64 -5.29 -16.31 22.41
C VAL A 64 -6.15 -15.80 23.55
N GLY A 65 -5.66 -15.95 24.76
CA GLY A 65 -6.22 -15.35 25.96
C GLY A 65 -5.70 -13.93 26.22
N MET A 66 -6.23 -13.30 27.25
CA MET A 66 -5.71 -12.02 27.74
C MET A 66 -4.27 -12.21 28.25
N GLY A 67 -3.34 -11.36 27.80
CA GLY A 67 -1.92 -11.43 28.16
C GLY A 67 -1.07 -12.32 27.26
N ASP A 68 -1.69 -13.13 26.39
CA ASP A 68 -0.97 -14.01 25.48
C ASP A 68 -0.20 -13.22 24.43
N LYS A 69 0.91 -13.84 23.98
CA LYS A 69 1.79 -13.29 22.97
C LYS A 69 2.00 -14.27 21.84
N PHE A 70 2.09 -13.74 20.63
CA PHE A 70 2.36 -14.52 19.44
C PHE A 70 3.16 -13.73 18.43
N SER A 71 3.95 -14.42 17.62
CA SER A 71 4.77 -13.79 16.59
C SER A 71 4.19 -14.05 15.19
N ILE A 72 4.27 -13.03 14.34
CA ILE A 72 3.96 -13.16 12.91
C ILE A 72 5.02 -12.42 12.10
N GLY A 73 5.84 -13.19 11.37
CA GLY A 73 6.98 -12.64 10.63
C GLY A 73 7.99 -11.94 11.56
N ARG A 74 8.09 -10.61 11.45
CA ARG A 74 8.98 -9.77 12.26
C ARG A 74 8.29 -9.08 13.45
N TYR A 75 6.98 -9.29 13.57
CA TYR A 75 6.13 -8.67 14.57
C TYR A 75 5.88 -9.63 15.72
N GLU A 76 5.88 -9.09 16.93
CA GLU A 76 5.39 -9.75 18.14
C GLU A 76 4.13 -9.01 18.57
N LEU A 77 3.03 -9.75 18.67
CA LEU A 77 1.71 -9.24 19.00
C LEU A 77 1.37 -9.73 20.40
N LYS A 78 0.93 -8.80 21.26
CA LYS A 78 0.52 -9.10 22.63
C LYS A 78 -0.91 -8.66 22.83
N VAL A 79 -1.76 -9.56 23.31
CA VAL A 79 -3.13 -9.23 23.69
C VAL A 79 -3.10 -8.55 25.06
N ALA A 80 -3.38 -7.25 25.09
CA ALA A 80 -3.40 -6.46 26.32
C ALA A 80 -4.72 -6.63 27.08
N SER A 81 -5.85 -6.54 26.37
CA SER A 81 -7.18 -6.78 26.93
C SER A 81 -8.13 -7.33 25.86
N ILE A 82 -9.17 -8.01 26.33
CA ILE A 82 -10.29 -8.48 25.52
C ILE A 82 -11.54 -8.00 26.24
N GLU A 83 -12.35 -7.19 25.56
CA GLU A 83 -13.63 -6.72 26.07
C GLU A 83 -14.75 -7.24 25.18
N GLN A 84 -15.86 -7.58 25.82
CA GLN A 84 -17.05 -8.07 25.14
C GLN A 84 -18.27 -7.43 25.77
N GLY A 85 -19.28 -7.20 24.95
CA GLY A 85 -20.56 -6.70 25.41
C GLY A 85 -21.67 -7.14 24.48
N GLU A 86 -22.89 -7.02 24.99
CA GLU A 86 -24.10 -7.30 24.23
C GLU A 86 -25.08 -6.15 24.39
N ASN A 87 -25.72 -5.79 23.30
CA ASN A 87 -26.82 -4.85 23.26
C ASN A 87 -28.03 -5.54 22.62
N SER A 88 -29.23 -4.99 22.78
CA SER A 88 -30.48 -5.55 22.27
C SER A 88 -30.50 -5.81 20.76
N ASN A 89 -29.60 -5.18 20.01
CA ASN A 89 -29.49 -5.29 18.55
C ASN A 89 -28.25 -6.07 18.06
N TYR A 90 -27.17 -6.12 18.84
CA TYR A 90 -25.91 -6.76 18.45
C TYR A 90 -25.02 -7.08 19.66
N SER A 91 -24.25 -8.16 19.57
CA SER A 91 -23.10 -8.39 20.44
C SER A 91 -21.83 -7.87 19.80
N TRP A 92 -20.90 -7.39 20.61
CA TRP A 92 -19.61 -6.86 20.17
C TRP A 92 -18.48 -7.45 21.00
N GLY A 93 -17.34 -7.64 20.36
CA GLY A 93 -16.09 -8.02 21.00
C GLY A 93 -14.98 -7.18 20.42
N HIS A 94 -14.15 -6.57 21.27
CA HIS A 94 -12.94 -5.90 20.83
C HIS A 94 -11.73 -6.41 21.60
N ALA A 95 -10.60 -6.53 20.91
CA ALA A 95 -9.34 -6.92 21.54
C ALA A 95 -8.33 -5.79 21.38
N VAL A 96 -7.63 -5.43 22.44
CA VAL A 96 -6.52 -4.48 22.39
C VAL A 96 -5.25 -5.28 22.19
N VAL A 97 -4.61 -5.14 21.02
CA VAL A 97 -3.41 -5.87 20.63
C VAL A 97 -2.25 -4.90 20.48
N GLU A 98 -1.25 -5.03 21.33
CA GLU A 98 -0.01 -4.25 21.22
C GLU A 98 0.93 -4.89 20.20
N VAL A 99 1.46 -4.07 19.29
CA VAL A 99 2.39 -4.52 18.25
C VAL A 99 3.81 -4.14 18.63
N TYR A 100 4.69 -5.12 18.66
CA TYR A 100 6.10 -4.99 18.96
C TYR A 100 6.95 -5.38 17.73
N GLN A 101 8.08 -4.68 17.57
CA GLN A 101 9.08 -5.01 16.57
C GLN A 101 10.47 -4.78 17.18
N GLY A 102 11.31 -5.82 17.21
CA GLY A 102 12.64 -5.75 17.82
C GLY A 102 12.61 -5.35 19.30
N GLY A 103 11.61 -5.81 20.05
CA GLY A 103 11.45 -5.52 21.48
C GLY A 103 10.85 -4.14 21.81
N LYS A 104 10.60 -3.27 20.83
CA LYS A 104 9.95 -1.96 21.04
C LYS A 104 8.49 -2.01 20.60
N ARG A 105 7.58 -1.45 21.41
CA ARG A 105 6.19 -1.23 21.02
C ARG A 105 6.14 -0.17 19.93
N ILE A 106 5.61 -0.55 18.77
CA ILE A 106 5.52 0.29 17.58
C ILE A 106 4.11 0.75 17.27
N ASP A 107 3.10 0.05 17.78
CA ASP A 107 1.69 0.36 17.52
C ASP A 107 0.77 -0.32 18.52
N THR A 108 -0.51 0.04 18.51
CA THR A 108 -1.57 -0.66 19.25
C THR A 108 -2.78 -0.74 18.34
N LEU A 109 -3.19 -1.97 18.05
CA LEU A 109 -4.28 -2.29 17.15
C LEU A 109 -5.49 -2.75 17.95
N THR A 110 -6.67 -2.26 17.61
CA THR A 110 -7.92 -2.56 18.33
C THR A 110 -8.95 -3.17 17.38
N PRO A 111 -8.75 -4.41 16.90
CA PRO A 111 -9.76 -5.08 16.08
C PRO A 111 -11.06 -5.27 16.89
N GLU A 112 -12.18 -5.02 16.23
CA GLU A 112 -13.53 -5.17 16.79
C GLU A 112 -14.36 -6.08 15.88
N GLN A 113 -15.23 -6.90 16.46
CA GLN A 113 -16.23 -7.68 15.76
C GLN A 113 -17.61 -7.39 16.33
N ARG A 114 -18.60 -7.27 15.45
CA ARG A 114 -20.01 -7.08 15.76
C ARG A 114 -20.84 -8.19 15.15
N LEU A 115 -21.67 -8.84 15.96
CA LEU A 115 -22.59 -9.90 15.57
C LEU A 115 -24.02 -9.38 15.72
N TYR A 116 -24.74 -9.25 14.61
CA TYR A 116 -26.11 -8.73 14.61
C TYR A 116 -27.14 -9.85 14.72
N SER A 117 -27.94 -9.82 15.79
CA SER A 117 -28.99 -10.82 16.05
C SER A 117 -30.19 -10.68 15.12
N ALA A 118 -30.42 -9.48 14.57
CA ALA A 118 -31.65 -9.13 13.85
C ALA A 118 -31.68 -9.49 12.35
N GLY A 119 -30.65 -10.15 11.80
CA GLY A 119 -30.52 -10.28 10.33
C GLY A 119 -29.77 -11.51 9.85
N GLN A 120 -30.11 -12.70 10.35
CA GLN A 120 -29.51 -13.99 9.93
C GLN A 120 -28.00 -14.13 10.24
N GLY A 121 -27.55 -13.66 11.41
CA GLY A 121 -26.17 -13.89 11.84
C GLY A 121 -25.11 -13.09 11.08
N GLN A 122 -25.48 -11.91 10.57
CA GLN A 122 -24.55 -11.01 9.87
C GLN A 122 -23.40 -10.60 10.81
N GLN A 123 -22.18 -10.99 10.46
CA GLN A 123 -20.95 -10.63 11.16
C GLN A 123 -20.28 -9.44 10.47
N SER A 124 -19.93 -8.41 11.25
CA SER A 124 -19.15 -7.27 10.77
C SER A 124 -17.85 -7.20 11.58
N SER A 125 -16.70 -7.27 10.91
CA SER A 125 -15.39 -7.19 11.57
C SER A 125 -14.71 -5.88 11.18
N VAL A 126 -14.48 -5.03 12.18
CA VAL A 126 -13.62 -3.85 12.05
C VAL A 126 -12.18 -4.33 12.19
N VAL A 127 -11.55 -4.53 11.03
CA VAL A 127 -10.15 -4.88 10.90
C VAL A 127 -9.31 -3.65 11.18
N ASP A 128 -8.35 -3.76 12.09
CA ASP A 128 -7.36 -2.70 12.28
C ASP A 128 -6.16 -2.94 11.37
N ILE A 129 -5.69 -1.86 10.73
CA ILE A 129 -4.76 -1.93 9.60
C ILE A 129 -3.61 -0.97 9.84
N ARG A 130 -2.42 -1.55 9.98
CA ARG A 130 -1.18 -0.78 9.96
C ARG A 130 -0.56 -0.82 8.57
N ARG A 131 -0.74 0.26 7.82
CA ARG A 131 -0.18 0.38 6.47
C ARG A 131 1.25 0.89 6.50
N ARG A 132 2.18 0.21 5.82
CA ARG A 132 3.52 0.75 5.52
C ARG A 132 3.89 0.52 4.07
N LEU A 133 4.81 1.34 3.58
CA LEU A 133 5.30 1.26 2.19
C LEU A 133 5.89 -0.11 1.82
N HIS A 134 6.36 -0.89 2.80
CA HIS A 134 6.98 -2.20 2.58
C HIS A 134 6.10 -3.39 2.94
N GLU A 135 5.17 -3.25 3.89
CA GLU A 135 4.25 -4.31 4.30
C GLU A 135 3.05 -3.74 5.07
N ASP A 136 1.92 -4.39 4.94
CA ASP A 136 0.69 -4.05 5.63
C ASP A 136 0.32 -5.17 6.61
N LEU A 137 0.11 -4.82 7.88
CA LEU A 137 -0.33 -5.73 8.94
C LEU A 137 -1.84 -5.55 9.16
N TYR A 138 -2.58 -6.64 9.05
CA TYR A 138 -4.02 -6.71 9.29
C TYR A 138 -4.29 -7.61 10.48
N LEU A 139 -5.16 -7.15 11.37
CA LEU A 139 -5.69 -7.94 12.47
C LEU A 139 -7.19 -8.03 12.38
N ASN A 140 -7.69 -9.25 12.28
CA ASN A 140 -9.11 -9.57 12.29
C ASN A 140 -9.47 -10.32 13.57
N PHE A 141 -10.52 -9.88 14.25
CA PHE A 141 -11.10 -10.60 15.38
C PHE A 141 -12.21 -11.49 14.85
N ALA A 142 -11.96 -12.79 14.80
CA ALA A 142 -12.88 -13.76 14.20
C ALA A 142 -13.98 -14.21 15.15
N GLY A 143 -13.79 -14.03 16.45
CA GLY A 143 -14.75 -14.38 17.48
C GLY A 143 -14.07 -14.87 18.74
N MET A 144 -14.85 -15.52 19.60
CA MET A 144 -14.38 -16.06 20.87
C MET A 144 -14.88 -17.50 20.99
N GLN A 145 -13.98 -18.39 21.41
CA GLN A 145 -14.27 -19.80 21.64
C GLN A 145 -13.68 -20.20 22.99
N ASP A 146 -14.50 -20.81 23.86
CA ASP A 146 -14.07 -21.33 25.18
C ASP A 146 -13.31 -20.30 26.05
N GLY A 147 -13.72 -19.03 25.98
CA GLY A 147 -13.08 -17.95 26.74
C GLY A 147 -11.77 -17.41 26.14
N LYS A 148 -11.39 -17.85 24.93
CA LYS A 148 -10.23 -17.36 24.17
C LYS A 148 -10.66 -16.64 22.90
N ALA A 149 -9.99 -15.54 22.59
CA ALA A 149 -10.22 -14.80 21.36
C ALA A 149 -9.53 -15.49 20.18
N ILE A 150 -10.25 -15.68 19.08
CA ILE A 150 -9.69 -16.15 17.81
C ILE A 150 -9.24 -14.92 17.03
N ILE A 151 -7.93 -14.73 16.94
CA ILE A 151 -7.32 -13.63 16.20
C ILE A 151 -6.68 -14.18 14.92
N GLN A 152 -7.02 -13.56 13.79
CA GLN A 152 -6.42 -13.82 12.49
C GLN A 152 -5.53 -12.64 12.12
N ALA A 153 -4.23 -12.88 12.08
CA ALA A 153 -3.24 -11.89 11.70
C ALA A 153 -2.74 -12.16 10.28
N TYR A 154 -2.68 -11.12 9.46
CA TYR A 154 -2.15 -11.17 8.09
C TYR A 154 -1.06 -10.14 7.90
N VAL A 155 0.04 -10.55 7.27
CA VAL A 155 1.10 -9.65 6.82
C VAL A 155 1.19 -9.77 5.31
N PHE A 156 0.84 -8.69 4.62
CA PHE A 156 0.93 -8.59 3.16
C PHE A 156 2.10 -7.68 2.78
N PRO A 157 3.26 -8.23 2.42
CA PRO A 157 4.39 -7.44 1.96
C PRO A 157 4.15 -6.89 0.54
N LEU A 158 4.65 -5.68 0.29
CA LEU A 158 4.74 -5.05 -1.03
C LEU A 158 3.42 -4.72 -1.76
N VAL A 159 2.26 -4.86 -1.12
CA VAL A 159 0.96 -4.48 -1.73
C VAL A 159 0.94 -3.00 -2.17
N GLY A 160 1.59 -2.11 -1.40
CA GLY A 160 1.74 -0.69 -1.76
C GLY A 160 2.43 -0.44 -3.12
N TRP A 161 3.28 -1.35 -3.59
CA TRP A 161 3.96 -1.20 -4.89
C TRP A 161 3.02 -1.42 -6.07
N ILE A 162 1.98 -2.25 -5.89
CA ILE A 162 0.93 -2.43 -6.89
C ILE A 162 0.17 -1.11 -7.09
N TRP A 163 -0.19 -0.47 -5.97
CA TRP A 163 -0.86 0.84 -6.00
C TRP A 163 0.02 1.94 -6.62
N LEU A 164 1.32 1.93 -6.31
CA LEU A 164 2.26 2.87 -6.92
C LEU A 164 2.41 2.64 -8.44
N GLY A 165 2.46 1.38 -8.87
CA GLY A 165 2.46 1.01 -10.29
C GLY A 165 1.18 1.47 -10.99
N PHE A 166 0.02 1.30 -10.36
CA PHE A 166 -1.26 1.78 -10.90
C PHE A 166 -1.30 3.30 -11.01
N ALA A 167 -0.84 4.03 -10.00
CA ALA A 167 -0.70 5.49 -10.05
C ALA A 167 0.24 5.93 -11.18
N ALA A 168 1.36 5.22 -11.38
CA ALA A 168 2.29 5.49 -12.48
C ALA A 168 1.66 5.26 -13.87
N LEU A 169 0.79 4.24 -14.03
CA LEU A 169 0.04 4.03 -15.27
C LEU A 169 -0.94 5.16 -15.55
N ILE A 170 -1.63 5.67 -14.53
CA ILE A 170 -2.54 6.81 -14.67
C ILE A 170 -1.77 8.05 -15.12
N LEU A 171 -0.60 8.32 -14.51
CA LEU A 171 0.28 9.44 -14.89
C LEU A 171 0.82 9.29 -16.32
N ALA A 172 1.18 8.07 -16.74
CA ALA A 172 1.57 7.81 -18.11
C ALA A 172 0.43 8.15 -19.10
N ARG A 173 -0.80 7.74 -18.78
CA ARG A 173 -1.99 8.01 -19.59
C ARG A 173 -2.27 9.51 -19.71
N SER A 174 -2.22 10.27 -18.61
CA SER A 174 -2.47 11.72 -18.63
C SER A 174 -1.43 12.47 -19.45
N SER A 175 -0.15 12.07 -19.38
CA SER A 175 0.93 12.67 -20.19
C SER A 175 0.77 12.43 -21.69
N ALA A 176 0.15 11.31 -22.09
CA ALA A 176 -0.09 10.98 -23.49
C ALA A 176 -1.30 11.73 -24.08
N TRP A 177 -2.28 12.10 -23.26
CA TRP A 177 -3.50 12.79 -23.69
C TRP A 177 -3.32 14.30 -23.91
N CYS A 178 -2.33 14.92 -23.27
CA CYS A 178 -2.15 16.37 -23.33
C CYS A 178 -1.39 16.86 -24.59
N HIS A 179 -1.05 15.97 -25.53
CA HIS A 179 -0.44 16.37 -26.80
C HIS A 179 -1.47 16.32 -27.94
N PRO A 180 -2.07 17.46 -28.35
CA PRO A 180 -2.86 17.49 -29.57
C PRO A 180 -1.97 17.07 -30.75
N ARG A 181 -2.43 16.09 -31.52
CA ARG A 181 -1.77 15.66 -32.75
C ARG A 181 -1.96 16.76 -33.78
N SER A 182 -0.95 17.61 -34.00
CA SER A 182 -0.88 18.38 -35.25
C SER A 182 -0.54 17.40 -36.37
N VAL A 183 -1.56 16.88 -37.05
CA VAL A 183 -1.39 16.10 -38.28
C VAL A 183 -0.88 17.08 -39.34
N THR A 184 0.43 17.12 -39.55
CA THR A 184 1.01 17.89 -40.66
C THR A 184 0.79 17.09 -41.94
N ASN A 185 -0.30 17.40 -42.65
CA ASN A 185 -0.54 16.90 -44.00
C ASN A 185 0.47 17.56 -44.93
N SER A 186 1.56 16.86 -45.29
CA SER A 186 2.45 17.29 -46.36
C SER A 186 1.84 16.90 -47.71
N PRO A 187 1.65 17.82 -48.67
CA PRO A 187 1.11 17.48 -49.99
C PRO A 187 2.10 16.59 -50.75
N ARG A 188 1.61 15.49 -51.34
CA ARG A 188 2.41 14.62 -52.22
C ARG A 188 2.77 15.39 -53.50
N PRO A 189 4.03 15.39 -53.95
CA PRO A 189 4.37 15.87 -55.28
C PRO A 189 3.78 14.92 -56.34
N ARG A 190 3.26 15.51 -57.43
CA ARG A 190 2.67 14.83 -58.60
C ARG A 190 3.74 14.17 -59.45
#